data_AF-A0AA43TMN7-F1
#
_entry.id   AF-A0AA43TMN7-F1
#
_cell.length_a   1.000
_cell.length_b   1.000
_cell.length_c   1.000
_cell.angle_alpha   90.00
_cell.angle_beta   90.00
_cell.angle_gamma   90.00
#
_symmetry.space_group_name_H-M   'P 1'
#
loop_
_entity.id
_entity.type
_entity.pdbx_description
1 polymer ?
#
loop_
_entity_poly.entity_id
_entity_poly.type
_entity_poly.pdbx_seq_one_letter_code
_entity_poly.pdbx_strand_id
1 'polypeptide(L)'
;MTPDITSFMYHTRAITVDAKAYAVKAAAEHHSGLVVDLPKLAKFLKWFPNRKTGLDHDELNQEAYKILPESHFPVLAQFLRGSTFDKQAAIRDFYLKSSRSSALYLRPILLAVPFVFWLFLPIPSKR
;
A
#
# COMPACT_ATOMS: atom_id res chain seq x y z
N MET A 1 34.10 12.64 8.91
CA MET A 1 32.68 12.30 8.71
C MET A 1 31.87 13.22 9.62
N THR A 2 31.11 14.17 9.07
CA THR A 2 30.46 15.24 9.84
C THR A 2 29.20 14.74 10.57
N PRO A 3 28.91 15.24 11.78
CA PRO A 3 27.77 14.80 12.60
C PRO A 3 26.41 14.91 11.89
N ASP A 4 26.27 15.82 10.93
CA ASP A 4 25.04 16.02 10.14
C ASP A 4 24.71 14.85 9.22
N ILE A 5 25.71 14.21 8.61
CA ILE A 5 25.50 13.06 7.72
C ILE A 5 25.04 11.84 8.54
N THR A 6 25.67 11.62 9.70
CA THR A 6 25.31 10.52 10.60
C THR A 6 23.90 10.69 11.16
N SER A 7 23.53 11.92 11.57
CA SER A 7 22.19 12.25 12.04
C SER A 7 21.13 12.03 10.94
N PHE A 8 21.40 12.47 9.71
CA PHE A 8 20.51 12.21 8.59
C PHE A 8 20.34 10.74 8.26
N MET A 9 21.44 9.98 8.24
CA MET A 9 21.39 8.52 8.03
C MET A 9 20.57 7.82 9.11
N TYR A 10 20.64 8.28 10.35
CA TYR A 10 19.83 7.76 11.44
C TYR A 10 18.34 8.03 11.25
N HIS A 11 17.95 9.28 10.95
CA HIS A 11 16.56 9.66 10.75
C HIS A 11 15.93 9.03 9.50
N THR A 12 16.67 8.93 8.39
CA THR A 12 16.19 8.26 7.17
C THR A 12 15.98 6.77 7.38
N ARG A 13 16.86 6.10 8.15
CA ARG A 13 16.66 4.70 8.55
C ARG A 13 15.42 4.53 9.43
N ALA A 14 15.19 5.42 10.40
CA ALA A 14 14.00 5.39 11.23
C ALA A 14 12.71 5.52 10.40
N ILE A 15 12.65 6.49 9.48
CA ILE A 15 11.51 6.67 8.56
C ILE A 15 11.27 5.43 7.69
N THR A 16 12.35 4.76 7.25
CA THR A 16 12.24 3.53 6.45
C THR A 16 11.68 2.36 7.27
N VAL A 17 12.08 2.23 8.53
CA VAL A 17 11.54 1.22 9.46
C VAL A 17 10.06 1.47 9.73
N ASP A 18 9.69 2.73 10.00
CA ASP A 18 8.30 3.12 10.25
C ASP A 18 7.41 2.89 9.01
N ALA A 19 7.91 3.18 7.81
CA ALA A 19 7.21 2.92 6.56
C ALA A 19 6.90 1.43 6.39
N LYS A 20 7.87 0.55 6.70
CA LYS A 20 7.67 -0.90 6.66
C LYS A 20 6.66 -1.36 7.70
N ALA A 21 6.74 -0.83 8.94
CA ALA A 21 5.79 -1.15 10.00
C ALA A 21 4.36 -0.71 9.65
N TYR A 22 4.20 0.49 9.07
CA TYR A 22 2.92 0.99 8.57
C TYR A 22 2.33 0.09 7.49
N ALA A 23 3.14 -0.33 6.50
CA ALA A 23 2.67 -1.20 5.43
C ALA A 23 2.27 -2.59 5.94
N VAL A 24 2.98 -3.14 6.94
CA VAL A 24 2.60 -4.39 7.60
C VAL A 24 1.28 -4.24 8.35
N LYS A 25 1.11 -3.14 9.10
CA LYS A 25 -0.12 -2.86 9.83
C LYS A 25 -1.32 -2.66 8.89
N ALA A 26 -1.16 -1.86 7.85
CA ALA A 26 -2.20 -1.63 6.85
C ALA A 26 -2.58 -2.93 6.10
N ALA A 27 -1.60 -3.78 5.80
CA ALA A 27 -1.88 -5.11 5.25
C ALA A 27 -2.66 -5.99 6.24
N ALA A 28 -2.31 -5.96 7.53
CA ALA A 28 -3.02 -6.71 8.56
C ALA A 28 -4.46 -6.21 8.74
N GLU A 29 -4.69 -4.90 8.75
CA GLU A 29 -6.02 -4.28 8.83
C GLU A 29 -6.86 -4.66 7.59
N HIS A 30 -6.29 -4.55 6.39
CA HIS A 30 -6.94 -4.97 5.15
C HIS A 30 -7.35 -6.45 5.19
N HIS A 31 -6.46 -7.34 5.64
CA HIS A 31 -6.79 -8.75 5.81
C HIS A 31 -7.82 -9.00 6.92
N SER A 32 -7.80 -8.24 8.02
CA SER A 32 -8.74 -8.41 9.12
C SER A 32 -10.18 -8.09 8.73
N GLY A 33 -10.40 -7.06 7.90
CA GLY A 33 -11.71 -6.76 7.33
C GLY A 33 -12.24 -7.88 6.43
N LEU A 34 -11.35 -8.49 5.65
CA LEU A 34 -11.68 -9.62 4.76
C LEU A 34 -12.04 -10.90 5.52
N VAL A 35 -11.43 -11.14 6.69
CA VAL A 35 -11.73 -12.30 7.54
C VAL A 35 -13.16 -12.24 8.09
N VAL A 36 -13.73 -11.05 8.31
CA VAL A 36 -15.14 -10.87 8.73
C VAL A 36 -16.11 -11.27 7.61
N ASP A 37 -15.70 -11.15 6.35
CA ASP A 37 -16.54 -11.46 5.20
C ASP A 37 -16.42 -12.93 4.72
N LEU A 38 -15.38 -13.66 5.15
CA LEU A 38 -15.24 -15.10 4.86
C LEU A 38 -16.42 -15.96 5.38
N PRO A 39 -16.93 -15.77 6.61
CA PRO A 39 -18.13 -16.46 7.08
C PRO A 39 -19.38 -16.13 6.25
N LYS A 40 -19.51 -14.88 5.76
CA LYS A 40 -20.64 -14.47 4.91
C LYS A 40 -20.54 -15.12 3.54
N LEU A 41 -19.35 -15.18 2.97
CA LEU A 41 -19.07 -15.92 1.74
C LEU A 41 -19.39 -17.41 1.91
N ALA A 42 -19.02 -18.03 3.04
CA ALA A 42 -19.36 -19.42 3.32
C ALA A 42 -20.89 -19.64 3.43
N LYS A 43 -21.62 -18.70 4.06
CA LYS A 43 -23.09 -18.72 4.10
C LYS A 43 -23.69 -18.59 2.69
N PHE A 44 -23.16 -17.68 1.88
CA PHE A 44 -23.57 -17.50 0.48
C PHE A 44 -23.37 -18.79 -0.33
N LEU A 45 -22.20 -19.41 -0.24
CA LEU A 45 -21.88 -20.66 -0.96
C LEU A 45 -22.75 -21.84 -0.51
N LYS A 46 -23.19 -21.88 0.76
CA LYS A 46 -24.14 -22.89 1.25
C LYS A 46 -25.59 -22.62 0.82
N TRP A 47 -25.96 -21.35 0.75
CA TRP A 47 -27.29 -20.91 0.34
C TRP A 47 -27.51 -21.07 -1.16
N PHE A 48 -26.53 -20.72 -1.98
CA PHE A 48 -26.63 -20.71 -3.44
C PHE A 48 -27.16 -22.03 -4.06
N PRO A 49 -26.67 -23.23 -3.69
CA PRO A 49 -27.20 -24.50 -4.21
C PRO A 49 -28.57 -24.88 -3.61
N ASN A 50 -28.91 -24.37 -2.43
CA ASN A 50 -30.17 -24.66 -1.72
C ASN A 50 -31.23 -23.56 -1.89
N ARG A 51 -31.04 -22.66 -2.86
CA ARG A 51 -31.94 -21.54 -3.10
C ARG A 51 -33.30 -22.03 -3.62
N LYS A 52 -34.36 -21.26 -3.36
CA LYS A 52 -35.69 -21.56 -3.89
C LYS A 52 -35.65 -21.58 -5.42
N THR A 53 -36.10 -22.68 -6.02
CA THR A 53 -36.21 -22.83 -7.48
C THR A 53 -37.44 -22.08 -7.97
N GLY A 54 -37.26 -21.13 -8.90
CA GLY A 54 -38.34 -20.34 -9.50
C GLY A 54 -38.36 -18.85 -9.15
N LEU A 55 -37.32 -18.31 -8.50
CA LEU A 55 -37.16 -16.86 -8.30
C LEU A 55 -36.70 -16.18 -9.59
N ASP A 56 -37.23 -14.97 -9.84
CA ASP A 56 -36.75 -14.10 -10.91
C ASP A 56 -35.32 -13.62 -10.65
N HIS A 57 -34.59 -13.22 -11.69
CA HIS A 57 -33.18 -12.85 -11.61
C HIS A 57 -32.92 -11.73 -10.60
N ASP A 58 -33.82 -10.73 -10.55
CA ASP A 58 -33.70 -9.59 -9.64
C ASP A 58 -34.00 -9.99 -8.18
N GLU A 59 -34.99 -10.85 -7.96
CA GLU A 59 -35.30 -11.38 -6.62
C GLU A 59 -34.16 -12.24 -6.07
N LEU A 60 -33.53 -13.03 -6.94
CA LEU A 60 -32.37 -13.84 -6.60
C LEU A 60 -31.16 -12.98 -6.20
N ASN A 61 -30.92 -11.89 -6.93
CA ASN A 61 -29.87 -10.94 -6.61
C ASN A 61 -30.15 -10.21 -5.29
N GLN A 62 -31.40 -9.83 -5.00
CA GLN A 62 -31.75 -9.23 -3.71
C GLN A 62 -31.50 -10.18 -2.53
N GLU A 63 -31.90 -11.45 -2.64
CA GLU A 63 -31.63 -12.45 -1.61
C GLU A 63 -30.13 -12.74 -1.45
N ALA A 64 -29.38 -12.75 -2.56
CA ALA A 64 -27.93 -12.87 -2.55
C ALA A 64 -27.25 -11.68 -1.83
N TYR A 65 -27.66 -10.45 -2.16
CA TYR A 65 -27.06 -9.23 -1.62
C TYR A 65 -27.38 -8.98 -0.13
N LYS A 66 -28.49 -9.54 0.38
CA LYS A 66 -28.75 -9.59 1.83
C LYS A 66 -27.69 -10.38 2.59
N ILE A 67 -27.12 -11.43 1.97
CA ILE A 67 -26.11 -12.29 2.60
C ILE A 67 -24.71 -11.71 2.38
N LEU A 68 -24.40 -11.29 1.16
CA LEU A 68 -23.13 -10.70 0.79
C LEU A 68 -23.35 -9.50 -0.13
N PRO A 69 -23.10 -8.25 0.33
CA PRO A 69 -23.31 -7.08 -0.51
C PRO A 69 -22.43 -7.08 -1.76
N GLU A 70 -22.96 -6.55 -2.86
CA GLU A 70 -22.28 -6.49 -4.18
C GLU A 70 -20.85 -5.95 -4.09
N SER A 71 -20.65 -4.90 -3.29
CA SER A 71 -19.35 -4.24 -3.08
C SER A 71 -18.26 -5.16 -2.54
N HIS A 72 -18.62 -6.24 -1.83
CA HIS A 72 -17.67 -7.16 -1.21
C HIS A 72 -17.24 -8.30 -2.14
N PHE A 73 -17.99 -8.59 -3.21
CA PHE A 73 -17.61 -9.63 -4.18
C PHE A 73 -16.28 -9.38 -4.89
N PRO A 74 -16.01 -8.19 -5.50
CA PRO A 74 -14.74 -7.95 -6.17
C PRO A 74 -13.57 -7.98 -5.19
N VAL A 75 -13.78 -7.47 -3.98
CA VAL A 75 -12.80 -7.44 -2.89
C VAL A 75 -12.43 -8.86 -2.43
N LEU A 76 -13.42 -9.73 -2.23
CA LEU A 76 -13.21 -11.14 -1.89
C LEU A 76 -12.62 -11.94 -3.06
N ALA A 77 -13.03 -11.69 -4.29
CA ALA A 77 -12.48 -12.33 -5.47
C ALA A 77 -10.99 -12.00 -5.65
N GLN A 78 -10.62 -10.73 -5.41
CA GLN A 78 -9.25 -10.26 -5.40
C GLN A 78 -8.43 -10.95 -4.28
N PHE A 79 -9.01 -11.07 -3.08
CA PHE A 79 -8.41 -11.80 -1.96
C PHE A 79 -8.18 -13.29 -2.29
N LEU A 80 -9.19 -13.99 -2.81
CA LEU A 80 -9.11 -15.42 -3.17
C LEU A 80 -8.14 -15.69 -4.33
N ARG A 81 -8.02 -14.75 -5.27
CA ARG A 81 -7.03 -14.80 -6.36
C ARG A 81 -5.60 -14.62 -5.82
N GLY A 82 -5.43 -14.26 -4.55
CA GLY A 82 -4.14 -14.02 -3.94
C GLY A 82 -3.52 -12.69 -4.38
N SER A 83 -4.33 -11.72 -4.82
CA SER A 83 -3.85 -10.37 -5.06
C SER A 83 -3.41 -9.79 -3.72
N THR A 84 -2.10 -9.85 -3.53
CA THR A 84 -1.40 -9.35 -2.36
C THR A 84 -1.64 -7.86 -2.23
N PHE A 85 -2.00 -7.43 -1.02
CA PHE A 85 -1.98 -6.02 -0.64
C PHE A 85 -0.68 -5.38 -1.17
N ASP A 86 -0.80 -4.30 -1.95
CA ASP A 86 0.35 -3.63 -2.53
C ASP A 86 1.11 -2.88 -1.45
N LYS A 87 2.06 -3.58 -0.83
CA LYS A 87 2.94 -3.03 0.19
C LYS A 87 3.74 -1.85 -0.34
N GLN A 88 4.06 -1.81 -1.63
CA GLN A 88 4.83 -0.71 -2.23
C GLN A 88 3.96 0.55 -2.35
N ALA A 89 2.69 0.40 -2.74
CA ALA A 89 1.74 1.52 -2.73
C ALA A 89 1.56 2.09 -1.31
N ALA A 90 1.39 1.22 -0.31
CA ALA A 90 1.26 1.66 1.09
C ALA A 90 2.51 2.37 1.63
N ILE A 91 3.71 1.89 1.26
CA ILE A 91 4.97 2.54 1.58
C ILE A 91 5.06 3.91 0.89
N ARG A 92 4.65 4.01 -0.38
CA ARG A 92 4.63 5.28 -1.13
C ARG A 92 3.71 6.31 -0.48
N ASP A 93 2.51 5.91 -0.07
CA ASP A 93 1.57 6.79 0.64
C ASP A 93 2.11 7.26 1.98
N PHE A 94 2.82 6.40 2.71
CA PHE A 94 3.50 6.78 3.94
C PHE A 94 4.59 7.82 3.68
N TYR A 95 5.39 7.67 2.61
CA TYR A 95 6.40 8.66 2.24
C TYR A 95 5.77 9.99 1.80
N LEU A 96 4.63 9.98 1.09
CA LEU A 96 3.91 11.21 0.74
C LEU A 96 3.47 11.97 2.00
N LYS A 97 2.93 11.26 3.00
CA LYS A 97 2.54 11.85 4.29
C LYS A 97 3.74 12.35 5.09
N SER A 98 4.85 11.60 5.07
CA SER A 98 6.07 11.93 5.80
C SER A 98 7.01 12.90 5.06
N SER A 99 6.65 13.30 3.83
CA SER A 99 7.48 14.12 2.94
C SER A 99 7.97 15.42 3.58
N ARG A 100 7.09 16.09 4.33
CA ARG A 100 7.40 17.33 5.04
C ARG A 100 8.49 17.13 6.10
N SER A 101 8.43 16.01 6.83
CA SER A 101 9.42 15.65 7.85
C SER A 101 10.76 15.33 7.18
N SER A 102 10.76 14.52 6.12
CA SER A 102 11.96 14.19 5.35
C SER A 102 12.66 15.43 4.77
N ALA A 103 11.91 16.42 4.30
CA ALA A 103 12.46 17.66 3.74
C ALA A 103 13.22 18.49 4.78
N LEU A 104 12.81 18.47 6.05
CA LEU A 104 13.48 19.21 7.13
C LEU A 104 14.89 18.70 7.39
N TYR A 105 15.08 17.37 7.36
CA TYR A 105 16.40 16.75 7.56
C TYR A 105 17.28 16.81 6.31
N LEU A 106 16.69 16.88 5.12
CA LEU A 106 17.43 16.98 3.87
C LEU A 106 18.00 18.39 3.64
N ARG A 107 17.27 19.43 4.01
CA ARG A 107 17.64 20.84 3.82
C ARG A 107 19.06 21.19 4.34
N PRO A 108 19.45 20.91 5.59
CA PRO A 108 20.78 21.26 6.07
C PRO A 108 21.89 20.55 5.30
N ILE A 109 21.66 19.35 4.77
CA ILE A 109 22.65 18.62 3.95
C ILE A 109 22.80 19.24 2.58
N LEU A 110 21.68 19.60 1.94
CA LEU A 110 21.71 20.30 0.65
C LEU A 110 22.43 21.65 0.74
N LEU A 111 22.33 22.32 1.90
CA LEU A 111 22.99 23.59 2.16
C LEU A 111 24.46 23.42 2.59
N ALA A 112 24.82 22.32 3.25
CA ALA A 112 26.16 22.06 3.75
C ALA A 112 27.07 21.35 2.73
N VAL A 113 26.50 20.63 1.76
CA VAL A 113 27.26 19.91 0.73
C VAL A 113 27.43 20.80 -0.49
N PRO A 114 28.66 21.25 -0.82
CA PRO A 114 28.90 21.93 -2.08
C PRO A 114 28.71 20.94 -3.24
N PHE A 115 27.63 21.11 -4.02
CA PHE A 115 27.39 20.36 -5.25
C PHE A 115 28.32 20.84 -6.38
N VAL A 116 29.62 20.58 -6.24
CA VAL A 116 30.62 20.89 -7.26
C VAL A 116 31.05 19.59 -7.92
N PHE A 117 30.30 19.12 -8.93
CA PHE A 117 30.68 18.06 -9.89
C PHE A 117 29.52 17.92 -10.91
N TRP A 118 29.59 18.12 -12.24
CA TRP A 118 30.64 18.11 -13.27
C TRP A 118 30.32 19.19 -14.34
N LEU A 119 31.15 20.23 -14.49
CA LEU A 119 31.12 21.11 -15.66
C LEU A 119 32.54 21.50 -16.08
N PHE A 120 33.49 20.57 -16.08
CA PHE A 120 34.83 20.80 -16.63
C PHE A 120 35.54 19.47 -16.93
N LEU A 121 34.99 18.70 -17.86
CA LEU A 121 35.80 17.75 -18.64
C LEU A 121 36.06 18.45 -19.98
N PRO A 122 37.29 18.92 -20.27
CA PRO A 122 37.59 19.43 -21.60
C PRO A 122 37.42 18.29 -22.60
N ILE A 123 36.51 18.47 -23.56
CA ILE A 123 36.35 17.56 -24.69
C ILE A 123 37.70 17.53 -25.42
N PRO A 124 38.36 16.36 -25.55
CA PRO A 124 39.61 16.31 -26.30
C PRO A 124 39.28 16.56 -27.77
N SER A 125 39.64 17.76 -28.26
CA SER A 125 39.65 18.08 -29.67
C SER A 125 40.68 17.17 -30.35
N LYS A 126 40.22 16.12 -31.04
CA LYS A 126 41.05 15.37 -31.97
C LYS A 126 41.64 16.34 -32.99
N ARG A 127 42.97 16.45 -33.02
CA ARG A 127 43.73 16.75 -34.24
C ARG A 127 44.39 15.46 -34.68
#